data_AF-A0A2T4VHE7-F1
#
_entry.id   AF-A0A2T4VHE7-F1
#
_cell.length_a   1.000
_cell.length_b   1.000
_cell.length_c   1.000
_cell.angle_alpha   90.00
_cell.angle_beta   90.00
_cell.angle_gamma   90.00
#
_symmetry.space_group_name_H-M   'P 1'
#
loop_
_entity.id
_entity.type
_entity.pdbx_description
1 polymer ?
#
loop_
_entity_poly.entity_id
_entity_poly.type
_entity_poly.pdbx_seq_one_letter_code
_entity_poly.pdbx_strand_id
1 'polypeptide(L)'
;MGVAQGLASQALFLFDLGRVAAPLGVLEPVPEDLRADFEAALEEARVIALEAATAPGRYDADEYAHVLYAAAGLSGRTRLAVGWCFLSMSGMPYEAEVECQHCGAYLLGTISDSEEGMVFEAVDARVRPISEESPVQPREAPEVRWDARHPPEGDFEWLAALCLAAGQDAFIGILCNLYGTGTCPVCEAPFLVMNEIERSHTR
;
A
#
# COMPACT_ATOMS: atom_id res chain seq x y z
N MET A 1 -30.46 -1.64 -7.35
CA MET A 1 -30.23 -0.67 -6.27
C MET A 1 -28.92 0.00 -6.59
N GLY A 2 -28.94 1.25 -7.05
CA GLY A 2 -27.71 1.96 -7.38
C GLY A 2 -27.04 2.47 -6.11
N VAL A 3 -25.74 2.19 -5.95
CA VAL A 3 -24.91 2.94 -5.02
C VAL A 3 -25.10 4.41 -5.39
N ALA A 4 -25.56 5.25 -4.44
CA ALA A 4 -25.71 6.67 -4.71
C ALA A 4 -24.37 7.18 -5.27
N GLN A 5 -24.35 7.71 -6.49
CA GLN A 5 -23.12 8.04 -7.23
C GLN A 5 -22.14 8.95 -6.44
N GLY A 6 -22.61 9.62 -5.39
CA GLY A 6 -21.77 10.41 -4.48
C GLY A 6 -21.05 9.63 -3.37
N LEU A 7 -21.35 8.35 -3.13
CA LEU A 7 -20.63 7.49 -2.16
C LEU A 7 -19.44 6.79 -2.81
N ALA A 8 -19.59 6.36 -4.06
CA ALA A 8 -18.55 5.72 -4.87
C ALA A 8 -17.31 6.61 -5.12
N SER A 9 -17.44 7.91 -4.82
CA SER A 9 -16.36 8.90 -4.89
C SER A 9 -15.67 9.17 -3.57
N GLN A 10 -16.20 8.68 -2.44
CA GLN A 10 -15.67 8.99 -1.10
C GLN A 10 -14.56 8.01 -0.75
N ALA A 11 -13.37 8.53 -0.43
CA ALA A 11 -12.19 7.74 -0.12
C ALA A 11 -12.44 6.75 1.03
N LEU A 12 -13.11 7.20 2.11
CA LEU A 12 -13.46 6.34 3.25
C LEU A 12 -14.44 5.22 2.90
N PHE A 13 -15.42 5.49 2.03
CA PHE A 13 -16.35 4.45 1.58
C PHE A 13 -15.64 3.38 0.75
N LEU A 14 -14.74 3.80 -0.15
CA LEU A 14 -13.90 2.90 -0.93
C LEU A 14 -12.97 2.09 -0.03
N PHE A 15 -12.36 2.72 0.98
CA PHE A 15 -11.51 2.07 1.97
C PHE A 15 -12.26 0.95 2.69
N ASP A 16 -13.44 1.23 3.23
CA ASP A 16 -14.27 0.22 3.88
C ASP A 16 -14.64 -0.92 2.93
N LEU A 17 -14.94 -0.60 1.67
CA LEU A 17 -15.28 -1.61 0.67
C LEU A 17 -14.10 -2.54 0.37
N GLY A 18 -12.90 -1.99 0.19
CA GLY A 18 -11.67 -2.77 0.03
C GLY A 18 -11.34 -3.61 1.26
N ARG A 19 -11.61 -3.08 2.45
CA ARG A 19 -11.34 -3.74 3.74
C ARG A 19 -12.22 -4.95 3.94
N VAL A 20 -13.47 -4.88 3.49
CA VAL A 20 -14.40 -6.01 3.55
C VAL A 20 -14.13 -6.99 2.40
N ALA A 21 -13.77 -6.53 1.21
CA ALA A 21 -13.48 -7.40 0.07
C ALA A 21 -12.23 -8.28 0.29
N ALA A 22 -11.16 -7.72 0.87
CA ALA A 22 -9.89 -8.42 1.13
C ALA A 22 -10.03 -9.76 1.90
N PRO A 23 -10.89 -9.88 2.93
CA PRO A 23 -11.20 -11.13 3.63
C PRO A 23 -12.45 -11.88 3.15
N LEU A 24 -13.32 -11.30 2.30
CA LEU A 24 -14.57 -11.96 1.90
C LEU A 24 -14.37 -13.25 1.09
N GLY A 25 -13.23 -13.42 0.42
CA GLY A 25 -12.85 -14.71 -0.19
C GLY A 25 -12.54 -15.82 0.83
N VAL A 26 -12.45 -15.50 2.12
CA VAL A 26 -12.00 -16.40 3.19
C VAL A 26 -13.08 -16.68 4.24
N LEU A 27 -14.02 -15.76 4.47
CA LEU A 27 -14.85 -15.82 5.68
C LEU A 27 -16.13 -16.66 5.55
N GLU A 28 -16.92 -16.55 4.47
CA GLU A 28 -18.08 -17.44 4.24
C GLU A 28 -18.37 -17.58 2.74
N PRO A 29 -18.61 -18.78 2.20
CA PRO A 29 -18.96 -18.95 0.80
C PRO A 29 -20.31 -18.31 0.51
N VAL A 30 -20.35 -17.40 -0.45
CA VAL A 30 -21.59 -16.77 -0.93
C VAL A 30 -22.56 -17.87 -1.39
N PRO A 31 -23.85 -17.81 -0.97
CA PRO A 31 -24.89 -18.73 -1.44
C PRO A 31 -24.86 -18.89 -2.96
N GLU A 32 -25.02 -20.12 -3.47
CA GLU A 32 -24.87 -20.41 -4.90
C GLU A 32 -25.82 -19.59 -5.78
N ASP A 33 -27.02 -19.29 -5.28
CA ASP A 33 -28.03 -18.48 -5.93
C ASP A 33 -27.68 -16.98 -6.02
N LEU A 34 -26.77 -16.50 -5.16
CA LEU A 34 -26.33 -15.10 -5.12
C LEU A 34 -24.90 -14.89 -5.63
N ARG A 35 -24.16 -15.97 -5.93
CA ARG A 35 -22.74 -15.90 -6.30
C ARG A 35 -22.49 -15.02 -7.53
N ALA A 36 -23.30 -15.18 -8.57
CA ALA A 36 -23.14 -14.40 -9.81
C ALA A 36 -23.38 -12.90 -9.58
N ASP A 37 -24.40 -12.54 -8.81
CA ASP A 37 -24.71 -11.15 -8.48
C ASP A 37 -23.63 -10.53 -7.59
N PHE A 38 -23.08 -11.31 -6.66
CA PHE A 38 -21.99 -10.89 -5.79
C PHE A 38 -20.69 -10.67 -6.57
N GLU A 39 -20.31 -11.61 -7.45
CA GLU A 39 -19.13 -11.48 -8.33
C GLU A 39 -19.27 -10.25 -9.24
N ALA A 40 -20.46 -10.02 -9.80
CA ALA A 40 -20.74 -8.83 -10.61
C ALA A 40 -20.61 -7.53 -9.80
N ALA A 41 -21.10 -7.51 -8.55
CA ALA A 41 -20.97 -6.36 -7.67
C ALA A 41 -19.52 -6.08 -7.24
N LEU A 42 -18.73 -7.13 -6.97
CA LEU A 42 -17.30 -6.99 -6.69
C LEU A 42 -16.54 -6.45 -7.90
N GLU A 43 -16.88 -6.92 -9.10
CA GLU A 43 -16.27 -6.42 -10.34
C GLU A 43 -16.63 -4.95 -10.58
N GLU A 44 -17.88 -4.55 -10.37
CA GLU A 44 -18.30 -3.14 -10.47
C GLU A 44 -17.55 -2.27 -9.43
N ALA A 45 -17.45 -2.73 -8.19
CA ALA A 45 -16.69 -2.05 -7.14
C ALA A 45 -15.20 -1.90 -7.50
N ARG A 46 -14.59 -2.96 -8.06
CA ARG A 46 -13.20 -2.96 -8.53
C ARG A 46 -12.99 -1.91 -9.61
N VAL A 47 -13.88 -1.83 -10.60
CA VAL A 47 -13.82 -0.82 -11.66
C VAL A 47 -13.88 0.59 -11.07
N ILE A 48 -14.84 0.86 -10.17
CA ILE A 48 -14.98 2.16 -9.51
C ILE A 48 -13.70 2.55 -8.75
N ALA A 49 -13.12 1.62 -7.98
CA ALA A 49 -11.90 1.89 -7.21
C ALA A 49 -10.69 2.18 -8.12
N LEU A 50 -10.55 1.47 -9.23
CA LEU A 50 -9.49 1.72 -10.22
C LEU A 50 -9.66 3.06 -10.95
N GLU A 51 -10.90 3.41 -11.31
CA GLU A 51 -11.21 4.73 -11.88
C GLU A 51 -10.88 5.85 -10.89
N ALA A 52 -11.22 5.67 -9.61
CA ALA A 52 -10.84 6.61 -8.56
C ALA A 52 -9.31 6.70 -8.40
N ALA A 53 -8.59 5.58 -8.40
CA ALA A 53 -7.14 5.52 -8.23
C ALA A 53 -6.35 6.14 -9.39
N THR A 54 -6.96 6.34 -10.55
CA THR A 54 -6.35 6.96 -11.73
C THR A 54 -6.86 8.36 -12.02
N ALA A 55 -7.85 8.85 -11.25
CA ALA A 55 -8.46 10.16 -11.49
C ALA A 55 -7.51 11.28 -11.01
N PRO A 56 -6.98 12.13 -11.91
CA PRO A 56 -5.98 13.12 -11.54
C PRO A 56 -6.57 14.24 -10.68
N GLY A 57 -5.84 14.63 -9.62
CA GLY A 57 -6.17 15.78 -8.77
C GLY A 57 -7.46 15.65 -7.97
N ARG A 58 -7.97 14.44 -7.76
CA ARG A 58 -9.26 14.19 -7.10
C ARG A 58 -9.19 14.06 -5.57
N TYR A 59 -8.07 13.54 -5.05
CA TYR A 59 -7.90 13.18 -3.66
C TYR A 59 -6.64 13.85 -3.10
N ASP A 60 -6.68 14.28 -1.85
CA ASP A 60 -5.47 14.62 -1.11
C ASP A 60 -4.63 13.38 -0.79
N ALA A 61 -3.48 13.54 -0.12
CA ALA A 61 -2.56 12.44 0.11
C ALA A 61 -3.18 11.31 0.96
N ASP A 62 -3.83 11.66 2.07
CA ASP A 62 -4.45 10.69 2.98
C ASP A 62 -5.63 9.98 2.30
N GLU A 63 -6.47 10.73 1.59
CA GLU A 63 -7.56 10.20 0.79
C GLU A 63 -7.05 9.28 -0.34
N TYR A 64 -5.92 9.63 -0.97
CA TYR A 64 -5.37 8.81 -2.04
C TYR A 64 -4.82 7.48 -1.53
N ALA A 65 -4.20 7.46 -0.34
CA ALA A 65 -3.78 6.20 0.30
C ALA A 65 -4.97 5.25 0.55
N HIS A 66 -6.11 5.79 1.01
CA HIS A 66 -7.36 5.03 1.16
C HIS A 66 -7.87 4.45 -0.17
N VAL A 67 -7.75 5.21 -1.26
CA VAL A 67 -8.15 4.76 -2.60
C VAL A 67 -7.21 3.66 -3.12
N LEU A 68 -5.90 3.77 -2.91
CA LEU A 68 -4.94 2.72 -3.25
C LEU A 68 -5.19 1.42 -2.48
N TYR A 69 -5.50 1.52 -1.18
CA TYR A 69 -5.92 0.40 -0.36
C TYR A 69 -7.15 -0.31 -0.95
N ALA A 70 -8.18 0.47 -1.30
CA ALA A 70 -9.41 -0.04 -1.88
C ALA A 70 -9.17 -0.77 -3.20
N ALA A 71 -8.40 -0.15 -4.10
CA ALA A 71 -8.05 -0.72 -5.39
C ALA A 71 -7.28 -2.03 -5.24
N ALA A 72 -6.33 -2.11 -4.29
CA ALA A 72 -5.57 -3.32 -4.02
C ALA A 72 -6.46 -4.45 -3.48
N GLY A 73 -7.29 -4.17 -2.48
CA GLY A 73 -8.19 -5.15 -1.87
C GLY A 73 -9.20 -5.72 -2.87
N LEU A 74 -9.85 -4.85 -3.65
CA LEU A 74 -10.85 -5.25 -4.66
C LEU A 74 -10.23 -5.94 -5.88
N SER A 75 -8.92 -5.78 -6.10
CA SER A 75 -8.18 -6.48 -7.17
C SER A 75 -7.54 -7.79 -6.70
N GLY A 76 -7.84 -8.27 -5.49
CA GLY A 76 -7.29 -9.50 -4.93
C GLY A 76 -5.82 -9.41 -4.50
N ARG A 77 -5.24 -8.19 -4.43
CA ARG A 77 -3.88 -7.94 -3.96
C ARG A 77 -3.89 -7.69 -2.45
N THR A 78 -4.34 -8.68 -1.68
CA THR A 78 -4.64 -8.53 -0.24
C THR A 78 -3.41 -8.15 0.59
N ARG A 79 -2.23 -8.72 0.30
CA ARG A 79 -0.98 -8.38 1.00
C ARG A 79 -0.59 -6.92 0.80
N LEU A 80 -0.74 -6.45 -0.43
CA LEU A 80 -0.51 -5.07 -0.77
C LEU A 80 -1.49 -4.12 -0.07
N ALA A 81 -2.78 -4.49 -0.02
CA ALA A 81 -3.78 -3.74 0.72
C ALA A 81 -3.37 -3.61 2.20
N VAL A 82 -2.91 -4.70 2.84
CA VAL A 82 -2.42 -4.64 4.22
C VAL A 82 -1.31 -3.60 4.39
N GLY A 83 -0.28 -3.62 3.54
CA GLY A 83 0.80 -2.64 3.62
C GLY A 83 0.34 -1.18 3.45
N TRP A 84 -0.59 -0.91 2.52
CA TRP A 84 -1.18 0.42 2.36
C TRP A 84 -2.05 0.86 3.53
N CYS A 85 -2.74 -0.07 4.19
CA CYS A 85 -3.52 0.24 5.38
C CYS A 85 -2.64 0.88 6.46
N PHE A 86 -1.47 0.29 6.71
CA PHE A 86 -0.54 0.81 7.71
C PHE A 86 -0.05 2.21 7.36
N LEU A 87 0.30 2.45 6.10
CA LEU A 87 0.69 3.78 5.63
C LEU A 87 -0.44 4.79 5.79
N SER A 88 -1.68 4.44 5.41
CA SER A 88 -2.82 5.35 5.58
C SER A 88 -3.14 5.68 7.05
N MET A 89 -2.85 4.76 7.98
CA MET A 89 -3.15 4.93 9.40
C MET A 89 -2.03 5.63 10.19
N SER A 90 -0.78 5.64 9.71
CA SER A 90 0.34 6.22 10.45
C SER A 90 0.35 7.75 10.44
N GLY A 91 -0.32 8.38 9.48
CA GLY A 91 -0.17 9.83 9.24
C GLY A 91 1.27 10.20 8.82
N MET A 92 1.54 11.49 8.64
CA MET A 92 2.90 11.99 8.36
C MET A 92 3.66 12.34 9.64
N PRO A 93 4.93 11.93 9.79
CA PRO A 93 5.72 11.11 8.86
C PRO A 93 5.24 9.65 8.84
N TYR A 94 5.33 8.96 7.70
CA TYR A 94 4.93 7.55 7.65
C TYR A 94 5.94 6.71 8.44
N GLU A 95 5.42 5.91 9.37
CA GLU A 95 6.19 5.01 10.22
C GLU A 95 6.00 3.55 9.76
N ALA A 96 7.09 2.82 9.62
CA ALA A 96 7.11 1.41 9.26
C ALA A 96 7.86 0.61 10.31
N GLU A 97 7.17 -0.34 10.93
CA GLU A 97 7.74 -1.22 11.95
C GLU A 97 8.15 -2.55 11.33
N VAL A 98 9.43 -2.92 11.43
CA VAL A 98 9.92 -4.20 10.89
C VAL A 98 10.92 -4.87 11.84
N GLU A 99 11.02 -6.19 11.76
CA GLU A 99 12.03 -6.96 12.50
C GLU A 99 13.11 -7.49 11.55
N CYS A 100 14.39 -7.25 11.86
CA CYS A 100 15.50 -7.80 11.10
C CYS A 100 15.55 -9.33 11.26
N GLN A 101 15.33 -10.07 10.18
CA GLN A 101 15.32 -11.54 10.21
C GLN A 101 16.70 -12.18 10.46
N HIS A 102 17.79 -11.40 10.41
CA HIS A 102 19.15 -11.90 10.65
C HIS A 102 19.58 -11.80 12.11
N CYS A 103 19.32 -10.66 12.77
CA CYS A 103 19.76 -10.42 14.16
C CYS A 103 18.62 -10.20 15.15
N GLY A 104 17.36 -10.16 14.71
CA GLY A 104 16.19 -9.92 15.56
C GLY A 104 16.06 -8.47 16.07
N ALA A 105 16.85 -7.54 15.54
CA ALA A 105 16.70 -6.13 15.90
C ALA A 105 15.36 -5.59 15.41
N TYR A 106 14.65 -4.88 16.27
CA TYR A 106 13.45 -4.15 15.91
C TYR A 106 13.85 -2.83 15.26
N LEU A 107 13.34 -2.57 14.06
CA LEU A 107 13.68 -1.43 13.24
C LEU A 107 12.46 -0.54 13.06
N LEU A 108 12.65 0.75 13.29
CA LEU A 108 11.68 1.79 13.01
C LEU A 108 12.09 2.52 11.73
N GLY A 109 11.24 2.45 10.72
CA GLY A 109 11.40 3.14 9.46
C GLY A 109 10.60 4.44 9.46
N THR A 110 11.21 5.54 9.04
CA THR A 110 10.55 6.84 8.93
C THR A 110 10.74 7.38 7.52
N ILE A 111 9.65 7.86 6.90
CA ILE A 111 9.74 8.64 5.67
C ILE A 111 9.29 10.07 5.98
N SER A 112 10.21 11.04 5.78
CA SER A 112 9.92 12.44 6.05
C SER A 112 9.18 13.09 4.88
N ASP A 113 8.50 14.20 5.16
CA ASP A 113 7.90 15.09 4.17
C ASP A 113 8.92 15.68 3.18
N SER A 114 10.23 15.60 3.48
CA SER A 114 11.30 16.35 2.79
C SER A 114 11.81 15.73 1.48
N GLU A 115 11.16 14.69 0.94
CA GLU A 115 11.64 13.94 -0.24
C GLU A 115 12.99 13.21 -0.04
N GLU A 116 13.61 13.30 1.14
CA GLU A 116 14.99 12.82 1.40
C GLU A 116 15.13 11.30 1.56
N GLY A 117 14.03 10.57 1.37
CA GLY A 117 14.01 9.11 1.38
C GLY A 117 13.65 8.51 2.73
N MET A 118 13.45 7.20 2.74
CA MET A 118 13.13 6.44 3.94
C MET A 118 14.43 6.06 4.66
N VAL A 119 14.44 6.17 5.98
CA VAL A 119 15.54 5.71 6.83
C VAL A 119 15.03 4.68 7.82
N PHE A 120 15.89 3.75 8.23
CA PHE A 120 15.63 2.81 9.31
C PHE A 120 16.64 2.99 10.44
N GLU A 121 16.16 3.04 11.67
CA GLU A 121 16.97 2.94 12.87
C GLU A 121 16.56 1.72 13.69
N ALA A 122 17.52 1.08 14.38
CA ALA A 122 17.19 0.08 15.38
C ALA A 122 16.84 0.77 16.70
N VAL A 123 15.79 0.31 17.36
CA VAL A 123 15.33 0.88 18.63
C VAL A 123 15.20 -0.18 19.73
N ASP A 124 15.29 0.23 20.99
CA ASP A 124 15.04 -0.63 22.13
C ASP A 124 13.53 -0.79 22.44
N ALA A 125 13.20 -1.58 23.47
CA ALA A 125 11.82 -1.81 23.91
C ALA A 125 11.09 -0.54 24.41
N ARG A 126 11.78 0.60 24.53
CA ARG A 126 11.20 1.91 24.86
C ARG A 126 11.21 2.86 23.66
N VAL A 127 11.42 2.34 22.45
CA VAL A 127 11.49 3.10 21.20
C VAL A 127 12.59 4.17 21.26
N ARG A 128 13.73 3.83 21.86
CA ARG A 128 14.91 4.70 21.85
C ARG A 128 15.92 4.21 20.82
N PRO A 129 16.50 5.10 20.00
CA PRO A 129 17.52 4.72 19.04
C PRO A 129 18.71 4.02 19.72
N ILE A 130 19.12 2.88 19.16
CA ILE A 130 20.31 2.13 19.57
C ILE A 130 21.32 1.98 18.43
N SER A 131 21.03 2.54 17.26
CA SER A 131 21.92 2.60 16.11
C SER A 131 21.88 4.00 15.48
N GLU A 132 22.78 4.25 14.54
CA GLU A 132 22.61 5.33 13.59
C GLU A 132 21.50 4.98 12.58
N GLU A 133 20.98 6.00 11.90
CA GLU A 133 20.02 5.85 10.80
C GLU A 133 20.69 5.18 9.59
N SER A 134 20.00 4.23 8.97
CA SER A 134 20.40 3.59 7.73
C SER A 134 19.43 3.98 6.61
N PRO A 135 19.89 4.68 5.56
CA PRO A 135 19.03 5.07 4.46
C PRO A 135 18.63 3.86 3.61
N VAL A 136 17.40 3.87 3.15
CA VAL A 136 16.91 2.94 2.13
C VAL A 136 17.46 3.36 0.78
N GLN A 137 17.96 2.40 0.01
CA GLN A 137 18.21 2.59 -1.41
C GLN A 137 16.87 2.47 -2.16
N PRO A 138 16.31 3.56 -2.70
CA PRO A 138 15.04 3.49 -3.39
C PRO A 138 15.15 2.68 -4.68
N ARG A 139 14.07 2.00 -5.03
CA ARG A 139 13.90 1.38 -6.34
C ARG A 139 13.68 2.47 -7.40
N GLU A 140 14.13 2.22 -8.63
CA GLU A 140 13.86 3.14 -9.74
C GLU A 140 12.37 3.11 -10.12
N ALA A 141 11.78 4.29 -10.28
CA ALA A 141 10.40 4.44 -10.73
C ALA A 141 10.26 3.90 -12.17
N PRO A 142 9.22 3.12 -12.48
CA PRO A 142 9.02 2.63 -13.83
C PRO A 142 8.62 3.77 -14.77
N GLU A 143 9.11 3.73 -16.00
CA GLU A 143 8.75 4.70 -17.04
C GLU A 143 7.36 4.44 -17.66
N VAL A 144 6.77 3.27 -17.38
CA VAL A 144 5.59 2.77 -18.09
C VAL A 144 4.32 3.47 -17.61
N ARG A 145 3.66 4.16 -18.54
CA ARG A 145 2.29 4.66 -18.36
C ARG A 145 1.29 3.55 -18.69
N TRP A 146 0.38 3.29 -17.76
CA TRP A 146 -0.66 2.28 -17.89
C TRP A 146 -1.60 2.57 -19.07
N ASP A 147 -1.89 1.55 -19.90
CA ASP A 147 -2.86 1.65 -21.01
C ASP A 147 -4.28 1.14 -20.64
N ALA A 148 -4.53 0.85 -19.35
CA ALA A 148 -5.73 0.25 -18.77
C ALA A 148 -6.10 -1.17 -19.30
N ARG A 149 -5.52 -1.62 -20.41
CA ARG A 149 -5.87 -2.90 -21.06
C ARG A 149 -5.05 -4.05 -20.53
N HIS A 150 -3.82 -3.79 -20.12
CA HIS A 150 -2.92 -4.79 -19.56
C HIS A 150 -2.34 -4.25 -18.24
N PRO A 151 -3.01 -4.48 -17.09
CA PRO A 151 -2.43 -4.10 -15.81
C PRO A 151 -1.12 -4.85 -15.58
N PRO A 152 -0.07 -4.19 -15.07
CA PRO A 152 1.18 -4.87 -14.72
C PRO A 152 0.94 -6.03 -13.73
N GLU A 153 1.71 -7.12 -13.88
CA GLU A 153 1.59 -8.27 -12.98
C GLU A 153 2.16 -7.94 -11.59
N GLY A 154 3.33 -7.29 -11.53
CA GLY A 154 3.99 -6.93 -10.28
C GLY A 154 3.29 -5.82 -9.51
N ASP A 155 3.26 -5.93 -8.17
CA ASP A 155 2.61 -4.95 -7.29
C ASP A 155 3.22 -3.55 -7.42
N PHE A 156 4.55 -3.46 -7.49
CA PHE A 156 5.26 -2.19 -7.65
C PHE A 156 4.88 -1.49 -8.95
N GLU A 157 4.98 -2.19 -10.08
CA GLU A 157 4.66 -1.65 -11.39
C GLU A 157 3.18 -1.27 -11.49
N TRP A 158 2.30 -2.07 -10.88
CA TRP A 158 0.86 -1.81 -10.84
C TRP A 158 0.53 -0.56 -10.03
N LEU A 159 1.10 -0.36 -8.85
CA LEU A 159 0.89 0.85 -8.05
C LEU A 159 1.48 2.09 -8.70
N ALA A 160 2.72 1.99 -9.19
CA ALA A 160 3.37 3.10 -9.87
C ALA A 160 2.55 3.56 -11.09
N ALA A 161 1.97 2.62 -11.84
CA ALA A 161 1.03 2.89 -12.92
C ALA A 161 -0.20 3.70 -12.46
N LEU A 162 -0.80 3.36 -11.33
CA LEU A 162 -1.93 4.10 -10.75
C LEU A 162 -1.52 5.52 -10.34
N CYS A 163 -0.42 5.64 -9.60
CA CYS A 163 0.09 6.93 -9.13
C CYS A 163 0.49 7.85 -10.28
N LEU A 164 1.17 7.32 -11.31
CA LEU A 164 1.51 8.05 -12.52
C LEU A 164 0.27 8.53 -13.28
N ALA A 165 -0.77 7.70 -13.37
CA ALA A 165 -2.02 8.08 -14.03
C ALA A 165 -2.77 9.19 -13.27
N ALA A 166 -2.76 9.15 -11.94
CA ALA A 166 -3.36 10.16 -11.08
C ALA A 166 -2.49 11.43 -10.88
N GLY A 167 -1.25 11.44 -11.37
CA GLY A 167 -0.31 12.55 -11.16
C GLY A 167 0.16 12.70 -9.71
N GLN A 168 0.29 11.60 -8.99
CA GLN A 168 0.64 11.54 -7.57
C GLN A 168 2.15 11.29 -7.41
N ASP A 169 2.98 12.25 -7.83
CA ASP A 169 4.45 12.11 -7.87
C ASP A 169 5.06 11.83 -6.48
N ALA A 170 4.50 12.42 -5.42
CA ALA A 170 4.91 12.16 -4.04
C ALA A 170 4.74 10.68 -3.66
N PHE A 171 3.63 10.05 -4.08
CA PHE A 171 3.38 8.62 -3.85
C PHE A 171 4.35 7.74 -4.62
N ILE A 172 4.83 8.17 -5.78
CA ILE A 172 5.87 7.44 -6.52
C ILE A 172 7.17 7.43 -5.70
N GLY A 173 7.56 8.57 -5.12
CA GLY A 173 8.71 8.63 -4.23
C GLY A 173 8.58 7.70 -3.02
N ILE A 174 7.41 7.70 -2.37
CA ILE A 174 7.10 6.80 -1.25
C ILE A 174 7.19 5.33 -1.69
N LEU A 175 6.56 4.98 -2.82
CA LEU A 175 6.59 3.64 -3.42
C LEU A 175 8.00 3.16 -3.71
N CYS A 176 8.83 4.00 -4.31
CA CYS A 176 10.21 3.67 -4.62
C CYS A 176 11.01 3.34 -3.36
N ASN A 177 10.76 4.03 -2.24
CA ASN A 177 11.38 3.72 -0.95
C ASN A 177 10.82 2.42 -0.35
N LEU A 178 9.50 2.23 -0.33
CA LEU A 178 8.88 1.01 0.21
C LEU A 178 9.26 -0.25 -0.56
N TYR A 179 9.46 -0.15 -1.87
CA TYR A 179 9.95 -1.25 -2.71
C TYR A 179 11.48 -1.22 -2.88
N GLY A 180 12.17 -0.36 -2.13
CA GLY A 180 13.62 -0.26 -2.09
C GLY A 180 14.28 -1.31 -1.21
N THR A 181 15.61 -1.18 -1.09
CA THR A 181 16.44 -2.06 -0.26
C THR A 181 16.94 -1.30 0.95
N GLY A 182 16.51 -1.71 2.14
CA GLY A 182 17.07 -1.25 3.42
C GLY A 182 18.25 -2.11 3.85
N THR A 183 19.05 -1.59 4.79
CA THR A 183 20.14 -2.32 5.44
C THR A 183 19.92 -2.28 6.95
N CYS A 184 20.02 -3.42 7.63
CA CYS A 184 19.90 -3.43 9.09
C CYS A 184 21.06 -2.64 9.71
N PRO A 185 20.83 -1.58 10.49
CA PRO A 185 21.90 -0.76 11.05
C PRO A 185 22.70 -1.46 12.18
N VAL A 186 22.27 -2.67 12.60
CA VAL A 186 22.94 -3.46 13.65
C VAL A 186 23.84 -4.54 13.06
N CYS A 187 23.39 -5.24 12.01
CA CYS A 187 24.10 -6.40 11.47
C CYS A 187 24.39 -6.31 9.96
N GLU A 188 24.07 -5.18 9.34
CA GLU A 188 24.33 -4.88 7.93
C GLU A 188 23.65 -5.82 6.92
N ALA A 189 22.72 -6.68 7.37
CA ALA A 189 21.96 -7.54 6.49
C ALA A 189 20.98 -6.71 5.62
N PRO A 190 20.97 -6.89 4.28
CA PRO A 190 20.03 -6.20 3.41
C PRO A 190 18.64 -6.82 3.51
N PHE A 191 17.61 -6.00 3.32
CA PHE A 191 16.22 -6.44 3.28
C PHE A 191 15.38 -5.60 2.31
N LEU A 192 14.32 -6.20 1.77
CA LEU A 192 13.33 -5.49 0.96
C LEU A 192 12.24 -4.97 1.90
N VAL A 193 12.06 -3.66 1.93
CA VAL A 193 11.23 -2.98 2.94
C VAL A 193 9.80 -3.53 2.96
N MET A 194 9.11 -3.50 1.81
CA MET A 194 7.73 -3.97 1.70
C MET A 194 7.56 -5.44 2.11
N ASN A 195 8.54 -6.30 1.81
CA ASN A 195 8.47 -7.70 2.21
C ASN A 195 8.48 -7.87 3.73
N GLU A 196 9.25 -7.06 4.45
CA GLU A 196 9.32 -7.14 5.92
C GLU A 196 8.11 -6.46 6.59
N ILE A 197 7.57 -5.39 6.01
CA ILE A 197 6.29 -4.80 6.44
C ILE A 197 5.19 -5.86 6.33
N GLU A 198 5.03 -6.48 5.16
CA GLU A 198 4.01 -7.51 4.97
C GLU A 198 4.19 -8.69 5.93
N ARG A 199 5.43 -9.14 6.18
CA ARG A 199 5.70 -10.23 7.12
C ARG A 199 5.35 -9.88 8.56
N SER A 200 5.60 -8.65 8.98
CA SER A 200 5.35 -8.20 10.35
C SER A 200 3.85 -8.13 10.65
N HIS A 201 3.01 -7.98 9.63
CA HIS A 201 1.57 -7.76 9.78
C HIS A 201 0.66 -8.87 9.20
N THR A 202 1.24 -9.97 8.72
CA THR A 202 0.49 -11.15 8.24
C THR A 202 0.66 -12.39 9.13
N ARG A 203 1.39 -12.27 10.25
CA ARG A 203 1.52 -13.30 11.30
C ARG A 203 0.36 -13.23 12.30
#